data_AF-A0ABC8QGH7-F1
#
_entry.id   AF-A0ABC8QGH7-F1
#
_cell.length_a   1.000
_cell.length_b   1.000
_cell.length_c   1.000
_cell.angle_alpha   90.00
_cell.angle_beta   90.00
_cell.angle_gamma   90.00
#
_symmetry.space_group_name_H-M   'P 1'
#
loop_
_entity.id
_entity.type
_entity.pdbx_description
1 polymer ?
#
loop_
_entity_poly.entity_id
_entity_poly.type
_entity_poly.pdbx_seq_one_letter_code
_entity_poly.pdbx_strand_id
1 'polypeptide(L)'
;MRHALARLEDTQSPLQDTLGNRNDGTEPLQQQRADLVRALAAAEASVRTFPAGSLQQAKARARVTRLQNELRRLKATLGMARPRQNLGDFLIEMFRERVSRNEWQCIVAEARRRHDSKAAERQIGPLAAGPGVQS
;
A
#
# COMPACT_ATOMS: atom_id res chain seq x y z
N MET A 1 3.61 43.13 -53.27
CA MET A 1 4.65 42.46 -52.45
C MET A 1 4.70 43.14 -51.10
N ARG A 2 4.21 42.50 -50.03
CA ARG A 2 4.25 43.03 -48.66
C ARG A 2 5.26 42.19 -47.87
N HIS A 3 6.33 42.83 -47.44
CA HIS A 3 7.27 42.28 -46.47
C HIS A 3 6.71 42.44 -45.06
N ALA A 4 6.81 41.38 -44.25
CA ALA A 4 6.74 41.45 -42.81
C ALA A 4 7.87 40.57 -42.25
N LEU A 5 8.85 41.21 -41.62
CA LEU A 5 9.86 40.57 -40.77
C LEU A 5 9.73 41.19 -39.38
N ALA A 6 9.28 40.37 -38.43
CA ALA A 6 9.45 40.43 -36.98
C ALA A 6 8.51 39.35 -36.44
N ARG A 7 8.87 38.43 -35.55
CA ARG A 7 9.95 38.36 -34.58
C ARG A 7 9.99 36.89 -34.12
N LEU A 8 11.18 36.33 -33.96
CA LEU A 8 11.42 35.01 -33.39
C LEU A 8 11.14 35.04 -31.88
N GLU A 9 10.96 33.84 -31.31
CA GLU A 9 10.91 33.51 -29.87
C GLU A 9 9.52 33.61 -29.21
N ASP A 10 8.86 32.45 -28.99
CA ASP A 10 8.97 31.80 -27.68
C ASP A 10 8.21 30.45 -27.63
N THR A 11 8.97 29.42 -27.25
CA THR A 11 8.64 28.27 -26.39
C THR A 11 7.23 27.65 -26.33
N GLN A 12 7.25 26.32 -26.53
CA GLN A 12 6.47 25.30 -25.81
C GLN A 12 4.97 25.12 -26.11
N SER A 13 4.68 24.07 -26.89
CA SER A 13 3.56 23.15 -26.56
C SER A 13 3.94 22.30 -25.34
N PRO A 14 3.02 21.57 -24.67
CA PRO A 14 1.55 21.64 -24.67
C PRO A 14 0.97 21.83 -23.25
N LEU A 15 -0.27 22.32 -23.17
CA LEU A 15 -1.09 22.37 -21.95
C LEU A 15 -1.27 20.96 -21.34
N GLN A 16 -0.35 20.56 -20.45
CA GLN A 16 -0.52 19.46 -19.50
C GLN A 16 -0.72 20.06 -18.09
N ASP A 17 -1.86 20.68 -17.83
CA ASP A 17 -2.19 21.12 -16.47
C ASP A 17 -3.66 20.85 -16.17
N THR A 18 -4.02 19.57 -16.07
CA THR A 18 -5.26 19.17 -15.39
C THR A 18 -5.18 17.76 -14.80
N LEU A 19 -4.04 17.41 -14.20
CA LEU A 19 -3.91 16.19 -13.38
C LEU A 19 -3.34 16.46 -11.97
N GLY A 20 -3.33 17.72 -11.54
CA GLY A 20 -2.77 18.13 -10.24
C GLY A 20 -3.83 18.52 -9.22
N ASN A 21 -4.90 17.76 -9.00
CA ASN A 21 -5.75 18.00 -7.81
C ASN A 21 -6.65 16.81 -7.41
N ARG A 22 -6.07 15.63 -7.18
CA ARG A 22 -6.79 14.50 -6.56
C ARG A 22 -6.09 13.91 -5.33
N ASN A 23 -4.91 14.44 -4.95
CA ASN A 23 -4.12 13.90 -3.84
C ASN A 23 -4.28 14.69 -2.53
N ASP A 24 -4.79 15.94 -2.56
CA ASP A 24 -4.83 16.81 -1.38
C ASP A 24 -5.72 16.31 -0.22
N GLY A 25 -6.73 15.49 -0.51
CA GLY A 25 -7.61 14.91 0.52
C GLY A 25 -7.09 13.62 1.18
N THR A 26 -6.10 12.95 0.58
CA THR A 26 -5.66 11.62 1.02
C THR A 26 -4.42 11.67 1.91
N GLU A 27 -3.49 12.59 1.62
CA GLU A 27 -2.33 12.91 2.46
C GLU A 27 -2.69 13.16 3.95
N PRO A 28 -3.69 13.99 4.28
CA PRO A 28 -4.06 14.21 5.68
C PRO A 28 -4.62 12.95 6.37
N LEU A 29 -5.31 12.08 5.63
CA LEU A 29 -5.85 10.83 6.17
C LEU A 29 -4.75 9.77 6.37
N GLN A 30 -3.73 9.75 5.51
CA GLN A 30 -2.56 8.88 5.69
C GLN A 30 -1.70 9.33 6.88
N GLN A 31 -1.49 10.64 7.03
CA GLN A 31 -0.82 11.20 8.20
C GLN A 31 -1.57 10.86 9.49
N GLN A 32 -2.90 11.06 9.50
CA GLN A 32 -3.76 10.67 10.61
C GLN A 32 -3.66 9.17 10.94
N ARG A 33 -3.54 8.31 9.92
CA ARG A 33 -3.36 6.87 10.12
C ARG A 33 -2.03 6.56 10.80
N ALA A 34 -0.93 7.16 10.34
CA ALA A 34 0.39 6.99 10.96
C ALA A 34 0.39 7.43 12.43
N ASP A 35 -0.29 8.54 12.74
CA ASP A 35 -0.44 9.04 14.11
C ASP A 35 -1.21 8.08 15.01
N LEU A 36 -2.33 7.54 14.52
CA LEU A 36 -3.11 6.55 15.25
C LEU A 36 -2.35 5.24 15.48
N VAL A 37 -1.53 4.79 14.52
CA VAL A 37 -0.67 3.61 14.67
C VAL A 37 0.39 3.86 15.75
N ARG A 38 1.06 5.03 15.74
CA ARG A 38 2.02 5.40 16.79
C ARG A 38 1.35 5.45 18.17
N ALA A 39 0.17 6.05 18.27
CA ALA A 39 -0.59 6.13 19.52
C ALA A 39 -1.04 4.75 20.02
N LEU A 40 -1.40 3.84 19.11
CA LEU A 40 -1.79 2.46 19.44
C LEU A 40 -0.61 1.70 20.03
N ALA A 41 0.57 1.75 19.38
CA ALA A 41 1.77 1.10 19.89
C ALA A 41 2.16 1.62 21.29
N ALA A 42 2.05 2.93 21.52
CA ALA A 42 2.29 3.52 22.84
C ALA A 42 1.29 3.04 23.90
N ALA A 43 0.01 2.92 23.54
CA ALA A 43 -1.02 2.41 24.44
C ALA A 43 -0.83 0.92 24.76
N GLU A 44 -0.45 0.10 23.76
CA GLU A 44 -0.13 -1.32 23.95
C GLU A 44 1.10 -1.51 24.84
N ALA A 45 2.14 -0.68 24.67
CA ALA A 45 3.28 -0.66 25.56
C ALA A 45 2.86 -0.33 26.99
N SER A 46 1.98 0.66 27.17
CA SER A 46 1.44 1.05 28.49
C SER A 46 0.67 -0.10 29.17
N VAL A 47 -0.11 -0.90 28.42
CA VAL A 47 -0.81 -2.08 28.98
C VAL A 47 0.18 -3.10 29.57
N ARG A 48 1.37 -3.24 28.96
CA ARG A 48 2.42 -4.16 29.41
C ARG A 48 3.19 -3.63 30.62
N THR A 49 3.30 -2.30 30.77
CA THR A 49 4.02 -1.69 31.89
C THR A 49 3.18 -1.57 33.15
N PHE A 50 1.85 -1.42 33.03
CA PHE A 50 1.00 -1.28 34.21
C PHE A 50 0.74 -2.61 34.92
N PRO A 51 0.66 -2.62 36.27
CA PRO A 51 0.34 -3.83 37.02
C PRO A 51 -0.99 -4.46 36.57
N ALA A 52 -1.03 -5.78 36.53
CA ALA A 52 -2.22 -6.53 36.16
C ALA A 52 -3.38 -6.20 37.10
N GLY A 53 -4.56 -5.93 36.54
CA GLY A 53 -5.76 -5.58 37.31
C GLY A 53 -5.81 -4.13 37.80
N SER A 54 -4.78 -3.32 37.55
CA SER A 54 -4.79 -1.90 37.90
C SER A 54 -5.77 -1.11 37.04
N LEU A 55 -6.32 -0.02 37.63
CA LEU A 55 -7.15 0.93 36.90
C LEU A 55 -6.41 1.53 35.69
N GLN A 56 -5.11 1.77 35.81
CA GLN A 56 -4.25 2.25 34.73
C GLN A 56 -4.18 1.26 33.58
N GLN A 57 -4.04 -0.04 33.87
CA GLN A 57 -4.09 -1.09 32.86
C GLN A 57 -5.46 -1.15 32.17
N ALA A 58 -6.56 -1.05 32.93
CA ALA A 58 -7.91 -1.02 32.36
C ALA A 58 -8.12 0.19 31.43
N LYS A 59 -7.66 1.37 31.85
CA LYS A 59 -7.69 2.59 31.02
C LYS A 59 -6.84 2.44 29.76
N ALA A 60 -5.64 1.86 29.86
CA ALA A 60 -4.78 1.61 28.72
C ALA A 60 -5.43 0.62 27.72
N ARG A 61 -6.07 -0.45 28.20
CA ARG A 61 -6.84 -1.40 27.36
C ARG A 61 -8.02 -0.71 26.67
N ALA A 62 -8.77 0.12 27.38
CA ALA A 62 -9.86 0.90 26.78
C ALA A 62 -9.35 1.83 25.67
N ARG A 63 -8.19 2.46 25.88
CA ARG A 63 -7.53 3.30 24.88
C ARG A 63 -7.09 2.49 23.65
N VAL A 64 -6.52 1.30 23.85
CA VAL A 64 -6.20 0.36 22.74
C VAL A 64 -7.44 0.06 21.92
N THR A 65 -8.54 -0.35 22.56
CA THR A 65 -9.81 -0.65 21.86
C THR A 65 -10.33 0.55 21.07
N ARG A 66 -10.28 1.74 21.66
CA ARG A 66 -10.70 2.98 20.98
C ARG A 66 -9.85 3.25 19.74
N LEU A 67 -8.52 3.20 19.87
CA LEU A 67 -7.59 3.47 18.76
C LEU A 67 -7.73 2.43 17.64
N GLN A 68 -7.95 1.15 17.97
CA GLN A 68 -8.24 0.11 16.98
C GLN A 68 -9.54 0.37 16.22
N ASN A 69 -10.58 0.86 16.91
CA ASN A 69 -11.85 1.23 16.27
C ASN A 69 -11.70 2.47 15.37
N GLU A 70 -10.95 3.48 15.80
CA GLU A 70 -10.66 4.67 14.98
C GLU A 70 -9.87 4.29 13.72
N LEU A 71 -8.84 3.44 13.85
CA LEU A 71 -8.11 2.89 12.70
C LEU A 71 -9.01 2.10 11.75
N ARG A 72 -9.96 1.31 12.28
CA ARG A 72 -10.92 0.57 11.43
C ARG A 72 -11.79 1.52 10.61
N ARG A 73 -12.29 2.60 11.22
CA ARG A 73 -13.09 3.62 10.54
C ARG A 73 -12.30 4.35 9.47
N LEU A 74 -11.10 4.80 9.81
CA LEU A 74 -10.22 5.51 8.88
C LEU A 74 -9.85 4.62 7.67
N LYS A 75 -9.61 3.32 7.90
CA LYS A 75 -9.37 2.35 6.84
C LYS A 75 -10.58 2.17 5.92
N ALA A 76 -11.79 2.15 6.47
CA ALA A 76 -13.01 2.13 5.65
C ALA A 76 -13.12 3.39 4.79
N THR A 77 -12.82 4.57 5.34
CA THR A 77 -12.81 5.83 4.60
C THR A 77 -11.76 5.84 3.47
N LEU A 78 -10.54 5.40 3.75
CA LEU A 78 -9.48 5.26 2.75
C LEU A 78 -9.84 4.23 1.66
N GLY A 79 -10.48 3.12 2.04
CA GLY A 79 -10.96 2.09 1.11
C GLY A 79 -12.12 2.58 0.23
N MET A 80 -12.99 3.47 0.74
CA MET A 80 -14.05 4.10 -0.06
C MET A 80 -13.51 5.21 -0.97
N ALA A 81 -12.44 5.91 -0.55
CA ALA A 81 -11.77 6.94 -1.35
C ALA A 81 -10.99 6.37 -2.55
N ARG A 82 -10.69 5.07 -2.57
CA ARG A 82 -10.10 4.37 -3.72
C ARG A 82 -10.99 3.21 -4.16
N PRO A 83 -12.02 3.46 -4.98
CA PRO A 83 -12.82 2.40 -5.56
C PRO A 83 -11.95 1.60 -6.54
N ARG A 84 -11.45 0.44 -6.08
CA ARG A 84 -11.09 -0.73 -6.89
C ARG A 84 -9.94 -0.65 -7.91
N GLN A 85 -9.06 0.35 -7.91
CA GLN A 85 -7.87 0.26 -8.76
C GLN A 85 -6.69 -0.49 -8.13
N ASN A 86 -6.52 -0.50 -6.80
CA ASN A 86 -5.32 -1.05 -6.15
C ASN A 86 -5.62 -1.87 -4.87
N LEU A 87 -6.58 -2.82 -4.93
CA LEU A 87 -6.85 -3.71 -3.78
C LEU A 87 -5.59 -4.48 -3.34
N GLY A 88 -4.75 -4.89 -4.31
CA GLY A 88 -3.48 -5.55 -4.04
C GLY A 88 -2.55 -4.69 -3.19
N ASP A 89 -2.33 -3.43 -3.58
CA ASP A 89 -1.46 -2.51 -2.83
C ASP A 89 -2.01 -2.22 -1.43
N PHE A 90 -3.33 -2.06 -1.32
CA PHE A 90 -3.98 -1.88 -0.01
C PHE A 90 -3.77 -3.08 0.91
N LEU A 91 -3.92 -4.31 0.40
CA LEU A 91 -3.69 -5.52 1.17
C LEU A 91 -2.21 -5.69 1.54
N ILE A 92 -1.30 -5.38 0.63
CA ILE A 92 0.16 -5.37 0.86
C ILE A 92 0.52 -4.41 1.99
N GLU A 93 0.02 -3.18 1.93
CA GLU A 93 0.27 -2.17 2.96
C GLU A 93 -0.29 -2.63 4.31
N MET A 94 -1.49 -3.22 4.32
CA MET A 94 -2.10 -3.76 5.54
C MET A 94 -1.34 -4.91 6.16
N PHE A 95 -0.78 -5.80 5.34
CA PHE A 95 0.01 -6.91 5.84
C PHE A 95 1.36 -6.44 6.36
N ARG A 96 2.03 -5.54 5.63
CA ARG A 96 3.32 -4.98 5.99
C ARG A 96 3.31 -4.29 7.36
N GLU A 97 2.22 -3.63 7.74
CA GLU A 97 2.10 -2.96 9.04
C GLU A 97 1.98 -3.90 10.23
N ARG A 98 1.59 -5.16 10.00
CA ARG A 98 1.36 -6.14 11.08
C ARG A 98 2.56 -7.03 11.35
N VAL A 99 3.58 -6.96 10.50
CA VAL A 99 4.76 -7.84 10.55
C VAL A 99 6.01 -7.01 10.76
N SER A 100 7.00 -7.56 11.44
CA SER A 100 8.31 -6.94 11.57
C SER A 100 8.99 -6.81 10.20
N ARG A 101 10.02 -5.96 10.12
CA ARG A 101 10.82 -5.79 8.90
C ARG A 101 11.44 -7.10 8.41
N ASN A 102 11.92 -7.94 9.32
CA ASN A 102 12.53 -9.23 8.99
C ASN A 102 11.46 -10.20 8.46
N GLU A 103 10.30 -10.29 9.10
CA GLU A 103 9.17 -11.11 8.62
C GLU A 103 8.69 -10.65 7.24
N TRP A 104 8.62 -9.33 7.01
CA TRP A 104 8.28 -8.78 5.71
C TRP A 104 9.27 -9.21 4.61
N GLN A 105 10.57 -9.16 4.90
CA GLN A 105 11.59 -9.62 3.96
C GLN A 105 11.45 -11.11 3.62
N CYS A 106 11.19 -11.95 4.63
CA CYS A 106 10.94 -13.38 4.42
C CYS A 106 9.69 -13.62 3.55
N ILE A 107 8.59 -12.90 3.80
CA ILE A 107 7.36 -13.00 3.01
C ILE A 107 7.60 -12.58 1.56
N VAL A 108 8.32 -11.48 1.32
CA VAL A 108 8.65 -11.01 -0.04
C VAL A 108 9.56 -11.98 -0.78
N ALA A 109 10.56 -12.55 -0.09
CA ALA A 109 11.45 -13.54 -0.68
C ALA A 109 10.68 -14.81 -1.10
N GLU A 110 9.78 -15.28 -0.24
CA GLU A 110 8.94 -16.44 -0.52
C GLU A 110 7.95 -16.18 -1.67
N ALA A 111 7.35 -15.00 -1.71
CA ALA A 111 6.45 -14.60 -2.79
C ALA A 111 7.17 -14.57 -4.15
N ARG A 112 8.40 -14.05 -4.19
CA ARG A 112 9.26 -14.08 -5.40
C ARG A 112 9.59 -15.49 -5.83
N ARG A 113 10.07 -16.33 -4.90
CA ARG A 113 10.38 -17.75 -5.18
C ARG A 113 9.19 -18.46 -5.85
N ARG A 114 7.97 -18.30 -5.30
CA ARG A 114 6.76 -18.92 -5.87
C ARG A 114 6.37 -18.35 -7.22
N HIS A 115 6.55 -17.04 -7.43
CA HIS A 115 6.30 -16.41 -8.71
C HIS A 115 7.25 -16.97 -9.77
N ASP A 116 8.54 -17.05 -9.45
CA ASP A 116 9.58 -17.51 -10.37
C ASP A 116 9.42 -19.00 -10.69
N SER A 117 9.08 -19.84 -9.70
CA SER A 117 8.72 -21.25 -9.93
C SER A 117 7.51 -21.40 -10.88
N LYS A 118 6.46 -20.59 -10.70
CA LYS A 118 5.29 -20.58 -11.60
C LYS A 118 5.62 -20.05 -12.99
N ALA A 119 6.54 -19.09 -13.10
CA ALA A 119 7.01 -18.57 -14.39
C ALA A 119 7.83 -19.64 -15.14
N ALA A 120 8.66 -20.40 -14.44
CA ALA A 120 9.40 -21.53 -14.99
C ALA A 120 8.49 -22.68 -15.44
N GLU A 121 7.49 -23.06 -14.64
CA GLU A 121 6.50 -24.09 -15.01
C GLU A 121 5.71 -23.71 -16.28
N ARG A 122 5.37 -22.43 -16.46
CA ARG A 122 4.69 -21.93 -17.67
C ARG A 122 5.57 -21.90 -18.91
N GLN A 123 6.90 -21.89 -18.77
CA GLN A 123 7.83 -21.99 -19.89
C GLN A 123 8.07 -23.44 -20.34
N ILE A 124 7.68 -24.44 -19.54
CA ILE A 124 8.02 -25.86 -19.75
C ILE A 124 6.87 -26.67 -20.40
N GLY A 125 5.76 -26.07 -20.85
CA GLY A 125 4.70 -26.82 -21.58
C GLY A 125 4.08 -26.11 -22.79
N PRO A 126 3.75 -26.80 -23.93
CA PRO A 126 3.85 -28.24 -24.21
C PRO A 126 4.81 -28.56 -25.38
N LEU A 127 5.97 -29.17 -25.11
CA LEU A 127 6.88 -29.74 -26.14
C LEU A 127 6.98 -31.27 -26.08
N ALA A 128 6.04 -31.93 -25.41
CA ALA A 128 5.94 -33.39 -25.34
C ALA A 128 4.79 -33.91 -26.20
N ALA A 129 4.85 -33.70 -27.52
CA ALA A 129 4.21 -34.56 -28.49
C ALA A 129 5.33 -35.14 -29.35
N GLY A 130 5.78 -36.35 -28.99
CA GLY A 130 6.88 -37.05 -29.66
C GLY A 130 6.57 -37.30 -31.14
N PRO A 131 7.62 -37.48 -31.98
CA PRO A 131 7.43 -37.70 -33.41
C PRO A 131 6.72 -39.05 -33.62
N GLY A 132 5.54 -38.98 -34.23
CA GLY A 132 4.81 -40.15 -34.71
C GLY A 132 5.67 -40.94 -35.69
N VAL A 133 5.85 -42.21 -35.34
CA VAL A 133 6.56 -43.26 -36.08
C VAL A 133 6.00 -43.37 -37.51
N GLN A 134 6.90 -43.34 -38.49
CA GLN A 134 6.63 -43.76 -39.86
C GLN A 134 6.60 -45.29 -39.93
N SER A 135 5.54 -45.85 -40.50
CA SER A 135 5.49 -47.19 -41.10
C SER A 135 4.78 -47.10 -42.44
#